data_AF-A0A100WWB9-F1
#
_entry.id   AF-A0A100WWB9-F1
#
_cell.length_a   1.000
_cell.length_b   1.000
_cell.length_c   1.000
_cell.angle_alpha   90.00
_cell.angle_beta   90.00
_cell.angle_gamma   90.00
#
_symmetry.space_group_name_H-M   'P 1'
#
loop_
_entity.id
_entity.type
_entity.pdbx_description
1 polymer ?
#
loop_
_entity_poly.entity_id
_entity_poly.type
_entity_poly.pdbx_seq_one_letter_code
_entity_poly.pdbx_strand_id
1 'polypeptide(L)'
;MSFIMSAFAARPLHSREEFMATFIQVADELDMPDKRGAAVCAGMCAFQEAGADPWKEGIRHIWTPGNQADPCYAANPDAYPHDSEGDDGKSTGPFQQQMGANWGWGGNLGDPEGTRKRMDMYESTKLFMGHPSSGLKAKGYNASNAQTANDSIQRVQGSSFPNAYTQWWDEANRLYDQVIRNIPENPDSSTPGGNTVGFTGDPVWLEDVLREALGDRLVVAQPDWKERGTGGQMGDIWGVLIHHTGNDRETVAGIRDGRPDLAGPLSQCLITPDGKCHLVAVGPCNHAGIGSYPGVGTNNGNQRLIGFECAWPTIRADGSYDPGQRWPDAQIITMRDATAAVLKKLGYDSAHCIGHKEWATKPPNVKWDPGNIDMPWFRGEVQKDLDGFIFPGEHPPVVDPPATSPISIPPDYDQNTYLQINGRWEMLGWQTPVETLAELRDAITGSKDAGKSGFKLGAKP
;
A
#
# COMPACT_ATOMS: atom_id res chain seq x y z
N MET A 1 -20.61 18.27 -19.20
CA MET A 1 -21.89 18.22 -18.45
C MET A 1 -22.07 16.78 -18.01
N SER A 2 -22.42 16.55 -16.75
CA SER A 2 -22.96 15.24 -16.33
C SER A 2 -24.34 15.13 -16.97
N PHE A 3 -24.63 14.03 -17.67
CA PHE A 3 -25.90 13.80 -18.37
C PHE A 3 -27.02 13.28 -17.45
N ILE A 4 -26.72 13.15 -16.15
CA ILE A 4 -27.69 12.84 -15.10
C ILE A 4 -28.20 14.14 -14.49
N MET A 5 -29.49 14.42 -14.62
CA MET A 5 -30.10 15.66 -14.11
C MET A 5 -31.47 15.51 -13.43
N SER A 6 -32.22 14.40 -13.56
CA SER A 6 -33.66 14.46 -13.24
C SER A 6 -34.15 13.74 -11.98
N ALA A 7 -33.51 12.63 -11.56
CA ALA A 7 -33.82 11.98 -10.28
C ALA A 7 -32.65 11.09 -9.84
N PHE A 8 -32.24 11.20 -8.59
CA PHE A 8 -31.33 10.24 -7.94
C PHE A 8 -32.12 9.43 -6.92
N ALA A 9 -31.91 8.13 -6.87
CA ALA A 9 -32.35 7.30 -5.76
C ALA A 9 -31.60 7.71 -4.47
N ALA A 10 -32.09 7.25 -3.32
CA ALA A 10 -31.49 7.57 -2.03
C ALA A 10 -30.05 7.07 -1.86
N ARG A 11 -29.62 6.11 -2.70
CA ARG A 11 -28.25 5.58 -2.80
C ARG A 11 -28.05 4.97 -4.20
N PRO A 12 -26.83 4.90 -4.73
CA PRO A 12 -26.58 4.16 -5.96
C PRO A 12 -26.89 2.68 -5.79
N LEU A 13 -27.17 1.98 -6.89
CA LEU A 13 -27.37 0.53 -6.92
C LEU A 13 -26.13 -0.22 -6.41
N HIS A 14 -24.97 0.28 -6.80
CA HIS A 14 -23.67 -0.30 -6.49
C HIS A 14 -22.73 0.75 -5.92
N SER A 15 -21.83 0.34 -5.04
CA SER A 15 -20.73 1.19 -4.63
C SER A 15 -19.75 1.39 -5.81
N ARG A 16 -18.97 2.47 -5.74
CA ARG A 16 -17.91 2.71 -6.72
C ARG A 16 -16.85 1.59 -6.70
N GLU A 17 -16.63 0.96 -5.55
CA GLU A 17 -15.77 -0.21 -5.39
C GLU A 17 -16.32 -1.43 -6.11
N GLU A 18 -17.63 -1.70 -6.04
CA GLU A 18 -18.28 -2.80 -6.76
C GLU A 18 -18.21 -2.59 -8.29
N PHE A 19 -18.36 -1.34 -8.75
CA PHE A 19 -18.13 -0.98 -10.16
C PHE A 19 -16.70 -1.30 -10.59
N MET A 20 -15.70 -0.83 -9.84
CA MET A 20 -14.30 -1.07 -10.19
C MET A 20 -13.92 -2.55 -10.11
N ALA A 21 -14.47 -3.31 -9.16
CA ALA A 21 -14.29 -4.77 -9.08
C ALA A 21 -14.82 -5.46 -10.34
N THR A 22 -15.99 -5.01 -10.81
CA THR A 22 -16.58 -5.50 -12.06
C THR A 22 -15.73 -5.09 -13.28
N PHE A 23 -15.15 -3.90 -13.30
CA PHE A 23 -14.25 -3.45 -14.36
C PHE A 23 -12.98 -4.31 -14.44
N ILE A 24 -12.40 -4.64 -13.29
CA ILE A 24 -11.26 -5.56 -13.17
C ILE A 24 -11.64 -6.95 -13.69
N GLN A 25 -12.73 -7.53 -13.16
CA GLN A 25 -13.21 -8.86 -13.55
C GLN A 25 -13.43 -8.95 -15.07
N VAL A 26 -14.12 -7.97 -15.65
CA VAL A 26 -14.40 -7.97 -17.09
C VAL A 26 -13.12 -7.79 -17.92
N ALA A 27 -12.17 -6.98 -17.45
CA ALA A 27 -10.87 -6.83 -18.12
C ALA A 27 -10.09 -8.15 -18.14
N ASP A 28 -10.19 -8.95 -17.07
CA ASP A 28 -9.60 -10.28 -16.98
C ASP A 28 -10.30 -11.27 -17.93
N GLU A 29 -11.63 -11.36 -17.86
CA GLU A 29 -12.41 -12.29 -18.67
C GLU A 29 -12.30 -12.03 -20.18
N LEU A 30 -12.16 -10.77 -20.59
CA LEU A 30 -11.97 -10.39 -21.98
C LEU A 30 -10.51 -10.53 -22.45
N ASP A 31 -9.61 -10.94 -21.55
CA ASP A 31 -8.17 -10.99 -21.73
C ASP A 31 -7.63 -9.69 -22.35
N MET A 32 -7.87 -8.58 -21.66
CA MET A 32 -7.43 -7.27 -22.12
C MET A 32 -5.88 -7.22 -22.14
N PRO A 33 -5.24 -6.66 -23.19
CA PRO A 33 -3.78 -6.58 -23.27
C PRO A 33 -3.11 -5.84 -22.09
N ASP A 34 -3.75 -4.79 -21.60
CA ASP A 34 -3.42 -4.04 -20.38
C ASP A 34 -4.68 -4.02 -19.49
N LYS A 35 -4.83 -5.03 -18.63
CA LYS A 35 -6.03 -5.26 -17.80
C LYS A 35 -6.30 -4.07 -16.87
N ARG A 36 -5.26 -3.59 -16.19
CA ARG A 36 -5.32 -2.40 -15.33
C ARG A 36 -5.74 -1.17 -16.13
N GLY A 37 -5.10 -0.93 -17.26
CA GLY A 37 -5.43 0.21 -18.12
C GLY A 37 -6.86 0.20 -18.63
N ALA A 38 -7.41 -0.98 -18.95
CA ALA A 38 -8.80 -1.13 -19.37
C ALA A 38 -9.76 -0.76 -18.23
N ALA A 39 -9.53 -1.28 -17.02
CA ALA A 39 -10.34 -0.99 -15.85
C ALA A 39 -10.27 0.49 -15.44
N VAL A 40 -9.08 1.10 -15.49
CA VAL A 40 -8.91 2.56 -15.26
C VAL A 40 -9.64 3.38 -16.32
N CYS A 41 -9.57 3.02 -17.61
CA CYS A 41 -10.33 3.69 -18.67
C CYS A 41 -11.84 3.59 -18.43
N ALA A 42 -12.34 2.43 -17.98
CA ALA A 42 -13.73 2.25 -17.61
C ALA A 42 -14.12 3.15 -16.42
N GLY A 43 -13.32 3.18 -15.36
CA GLY A 43 -13.53 4.07 -14.22
C GLY A 43 -13.59 5.54 -14.61
N MET A 44 -12.62 6.01 -15.42
CA MET A 44 -12.61 7.39 -15.92
C MET A 44 -13.85 7.73 -16.73
N CYS A 45 -14.29 6.81 -17.60
CA CYS A 45 -15.48 6.98 -18.41
C CYS A 45 -16.74 7.03 -17.53
N ALA A 46 -16.91 6.07 -16.62
CA ALA A 46 -18.08 6.01 -15.75
C ALA A 46 -18.18 7.24 -14.82
N PHE A 47 -17.06 7.72 -14.25
CA PHE A 47 -17.06 8.96 -13.45
C PHE A 47 -17.45 10.20 -14.25
N GLN A 48 -17.06 10.26 -15.51
CA GLN A 48 -17.39 11.37 -16.39
C GLN A 48 -18.85 11.33 -16.84
N GLU A 49 -19.32 10.16 -17.26
CA GLU A 49 -20.60 10.00 -17.94
C GLU A 49 -21.76 9.87 -16.95
N ALA A 50 -21.56 9.07 -15.89
CA ALA A 50 -22.61 8.77 -14.92
C ALA A 50 -22.18 9.03 -13.46
N GLY A 51 -21.05 9.70 -13.25
CA GLY A 51 -20.60 10.05 -11.91
C GLY A 51 -21.34 11.26 -11.34
N ALA A 52 -21.75 11.22 -10.07
CA ALA A 52 -22.29 12.38 -9.36
C ALA A 52 -22.04 12.30 -7.84
N ASP A 53 -21.97 13.46 -7.18
CA ASP A 53 -21.92 13.62 -5.73
C ASP A 53 -23.13 14.47 -5.28
N PRO A 54 -24.35 13.90 -5.31
CA PRO A 54 -25.55 14.66 -4.97
C PRO A 54 -25.58 15.09 -3.50
N TRP A 55 -24.83 14.40 -2.64
CA TRP A 55 -24.73 14.69 -1.21
C TRP A 55 -23.65 15.72 -0.85
N LYS A 56 -22.78 16.08 -1.80
CA LYS A 56 -21.65 17.01 -1.61
C LYS A 56 -20.69 16.54 -0.53
N GLU A 57 -20.48 15.23 -0.44
CA GLU A 57 -19.61 14.59 0.55
C GLU A 57 -18.15 14.57 0.09
N GLY A 58 -17.86 15.07 -1.11
CA GLY A 58 -16.53 15.02 -1.71
C GLY A 58 -16.22 13.67 -2.35
N ILE A 59 -17.20 12.76 -2.38
CA ILE A 59 -17.10 11.42 -2.95
C ILE A 59 -18.06 11.33 -4.14
N ARG A 60 -17.50 11.14 -5.33
CA ARG A 60 -18.30 10.91 -6.54
C ARG A 60 -18.68 9.43 -6.63
N HIS A 61 -19.96 9.16 -6.76
CA HIS A 61 -20.50 7.81 -6.98
C HIS A 61 -20.83 7.60 -8.46
N ILE A 62 -20.77 6.36 -8.93
CA ILE A 62 -21.22 5.98 -10.28
C ILE A 62 -22.67 5.55 -10.17
N TRP A 63 -23.50 6.10 -11.05
CA TRP A 63 -24.93 5.82 -11.11
C TRP A 63 -25.26 5.05 -12.39
N THR A 64 -26.42 4.41 -12.40
CA THR A 64 -27.02 3.69 -13.52
C THR A 64 -28.28 4.41 -13.98
N PRO A 65 -28.15 5.41 -14.86
CA PRO A 65 -29.29 6.17 -15.35
C PRO A 65 -30.14 5.37 -16.35
N GLY A 66 -31.43 5.29 -16.07
CA GLY A 66 -32.45 4.97 -17.06
C GLY A 66 -32.76 6.18 -17.95
N ASN A 67 -33.56 5.96 -19.01
CA ASN A 67 -33.94 7.04 -19.93
C ASN A 67 -35.31 6.75 -20.55
N GLN A 68 -36.31 7.58 -20.25
CA GLN A 68 -37.67 7.47 -20.81
C GLN A 68 -37.72 7.53 -22.36
N ALA A 69 -36.66 7.97 -23.03
CA ALA A 69 -36.58 7.91 -24.49
C ALA A 69 -36.32 6.48 -25.02
N ASP A 70 -35.86 5.55 -24.18
CA ASP A 70 -35.81 4.12 -24.50
C ASP A 70 -37.21 3.50 -24.38
N PRO A 71 -37.86 3.06 -25.47
CA PRO A 71 -39.20 2.49 -25.40
C PRO A 71 -39.29 1.25 -24.50
N CYS A 72 -38.20 0.47 -24.40
CA CYS A 72 -38.16 -0.73 -23.57
C CYS A 72 -38.11 -0.40 -22.08
N TYR A 73 -37.30 0.60 -21.69
CA TYR A 73 -37.26 1.08 -20.32
C TYR A 73 -38.57 1.80 -19.96
N ALA A 74 -39.06 2.70 -20.80
CA ALA A 74 -40.30 3.45 -20.54
C ALA A 74 -41.53 2.55 -20.38
N ALA A 75 -41.56 1.40 -21.07
CA ALA A 75 -42.65 0.43 -20.92
C ALA A 75 -42.64 -0.30 -19.57
N ASN A 76 -41.47 -0.52 -18.97
CA ASN A 76 -41.34 -1.17 -17.67
C ASN A 76 -39.98 -0.84 -17.00
N PRO A 77 -39.85 0.32 -16.33
CA PRO A 77 -38.58 0.74 -15.70
C PRO A 77 -38.08 -0.27 -14.66
N ASP A 78 -38.99 -0.88 -13.91
CA ASP A 78 -38.69 -1.85 -12.85
C ASP A 78 -38.05 -3.15 -13.40
N ALA A 79 -38.12 -3.42 -14.70
CA ALA A 79 -37.46 -4.56 -15.32
C ALA A 79 -35.95 -4.37 -15.51
N TYR A 80 -35.43 -3.16 -15.29
CA TYR A 80 -34.03 -2.83 -15.55
C TYR A 80 -33.37 -2.18 -14.33
N PRO A 81 -32.13 -2.55 -14.00
CA PRO A 81 -31.41 -1.93 -12.89
C PRO A 81 -31.19 -0.44 -13.18
N HIS A 82 -31.79 0.44 -12.37
CA HIS A 82 -31.55 1.88 -12.40
C HIS A 82 -31.58 2.47 -10.98
N ASP A 83 -30.81 3.53 -10.77
CA ASP A 83 -30.81 4.36 -9.55
C ASP A 83 -30.89 5.85 -9.87
N SER A 84 -30.97 6.20 -11.15
CA SER A 84 -31.04 7.57 -11.61
C SER A 84 -31.74 7.66 -12.97
N GLU A 85 -32.01 8.87 -13.42
CA GLU A 85 -32.68 9.12 -14.69
C GLU A 85 -31.92 10.19 -15.50
N GLY A 86 -31.49 9.82 -16.70
CA GLY A 86 -30.86 10.69 -17.68
C GLY A 86 -31.90 11.42 -18.54
N ASP A 87 -31.54 12.60 -19.05
CA ASP A 87 -32.45 13.48 -19.81
C ASP A 87 -31.94 13.80 -21.23
N ASP A 88 -30.82 13.21 -21.64
CA ASP A 88 -30.20 13.45 -22.96
C ASP A 88 -31.00 12.89 -24.14
N GLY A 89 -32.03 12.09 -23.85
CA GLY A 89 -32.90 11.40 -24.79
C GLY A 89 -32.22 10.36 -25.68
N LYS A 90 -30.98 9.95 -25.37
CA LYS A 90 -30.14 9.16 -26.27
C LYS A 90 -29.39 8.04 -25.60
N SER A 91 -29.09 8.11 -24.31
CA SER A 91 -28.22 7.14 -23.66
C SER A 91 -28.75 6.60 -22.33
N THR A 92 -28.24 5.43 -21.94
CA THR A 92 -28.59 4.73 -20.69
C THR A 92 -27.35 4.11 -20.07
N GLY A 93 -27.40 3.80 -18.77
CA GLY A 93 -26.39 3.02 -18.09
C GLY A 93 -25.13 3.79 -17.67
N PRO A 94 -24.19 3.10 -17.00
CA PRO A 94 -23.05 3.70 -16.31
C PRO A 94 -21.99 4.30 -17.24
N PHE A 95 -21.99 3.95 -18.54
CA PHE A 95 -21.11 4.55 -19.55
C PHE A 95 -21.86 5.46 -20.52
N GLN A 96 -23.14 5.79 -20.23
CA GLN A 96 -24.02 6.54 -21.12
C GLN A 96 -24.01 6.00 -22.55
N GLN A 97 -24.26 4.71 -22.69
CA GLN A 97 -24.33 4.07 -24.01
C GLN A 97 -25.52 4.57 -24.82
N GLN A 98 -25.24 5.07 -26.01
CA GLN A 98 -26.27 5.54 -26.92
C GLN A 98 -27.13 4.39 -27.48
N MET A 99 -28.41 4.70 -27.67
CA MET A 99 -29.45 3.82 -28.18
C MET A 99 -29.65 4.10 -29.68
N GLY A 100 -29.14 3.25 -30.57
CA GLY A 100 -29.38 3.40 -32.01
C GLY A 100 -28.26 2.90 -32.95
N ALA A 101 -28.64 2.68 -34.22
CA ALA A 101 -27.88 1.94 -35.23
C ALA A 101 -26.51 2.54 -35.62
N ASN A 102 -26.30 3.86 -35.46
CA ASN A 102 -25.06 4.52 -35.90
C ASN A 102 -23.90 4.36 -34.90
N TRP A 103 -24.21 4.06 -33.64
CA TRP A 103 -23.25 3.94 -32.52
C TRP A 103 -23.45 2.63 -31.76
N GLY A 104 -24.13 1.66 -32.38
CA GLY A 104 -24.87 0.53 -31.79
C GLY A 104 -24.07 -0.56 -31.10
N TRP A 105 -23.12 -0.19 -30.25
CA TRP A 105 -22.50 -1.11 -29.29
C TRP A 105 -23.33 -1.26 -28.02
N GLY A 106 -24.25 -0.32 -27.76
CA GLY A 106 -25.28 -0.46 -26.73
C GLY A 106 -26.50 -1.30 -27.16
N GLY A 107 -26.65 -1.68 -28.43
CA GLY A 107 -27.86 -2.31 -28.98
C GLY A 107 -28.82 -1.32 -29.66
N ASN A 108 -29.88 -1.84 -30.30
CA ASN A 108 -30.83 -1.02 -31.05
C ASN A 108 -31.84 -0.32 -30.13
N LEU A 109 -32.45 0.76 -30.64
CA LEU A 109 -33.57 1.42 -29.95
C LEU A 109 -34.78 0.47 -29.92
N GLY A 110 -35.40 0.30 -28.75
CA GLY A 110 -36.53 -0.62 -28.60
C GLY A 110 -36.14 -2.11 -28.62
N ASP A 111 -34.87 -2.44 -28.40
CA ASP A 111 -34.38 -3.80 -28.20
C ASP A 111 -34.24 -4.08 -26.69
N PRO A 112 -35.12 -4.91 -26.08
CA PRO A 112 -35.10 -5.19 -24.64
C PRO A 112 -33.76 -5.78 -24.17
N GLU A 113 -33.10 -6.58 -25.01
CA GLU A 113 -31.81 -7.19 -24.66
C GLU A 113 -30.68 -6.16 -24.71
N GLY A 114 -30.74 -5.24 -25.67
CA GLY A 114 -29.87 -4.07 -25.72
C GLY A 114 -30.03 -3.18 -24.48
N THR A 115 -31.27 -2.85 -24.12
CA THR A 115 -31.58 -2.07 -22.90
C THR A 115 -31.05 -2.76 -21.65
N ARG A 116 -31.31 -4.05 -21.49
CA ARG A 116 -30.78 -4.86 -20.37
C ARG A 116 -29.26 -4.77 -20.29
N LYS A 117 -28.55 -4.96 -21.41
CA LYS A 117 -27.08 -4.93 -21.42
C LYS A 117 -26.50 -3.56 -21.12
N ARG A 118 -27.12 -2.46 -21.57
CA ARG A 118 -26.65 -1.11 -21.25
C ARG A 118 -26.77 -0.80 -19.76
N MET A 119 -27.86 -1.23 -19.14
CA MET A 119 -28.19 -0.92 -17.75
C MET A 119 -27.55 -1.88 -16.74
N ASP A 120 -27.26 -3.12 -17.13
CA ASP A 120 -26.53 -4.08 -16.29
C ASP A 120 -25.04 -3.73 -16.21
N MET A 121 -24.51 -3.54 -14.99
CA MET A 121 -23.13 -3.11 -14.75
C MET A 121 -22.08 -3.99 -15.45
N TYR A 122 -22.25 -5.32 -15.40
CA TYR A 122 -21.27 -6.27 -15.95
C TYR A 122 -21.35 -6.33 -17.48
N GLU A 123 -22.54 -6.47 -18.05
CA GLU A 123 -22.72 -6.48 -19.51
C GLU A 123 -22.34 -5.15 -20.15
N SER A 124 -22.67 -4.04 -19.50
CA SER A 124 -22.35 -2.67 -19.93
C SER A 124 -20.84 -2.46 -20.01
N THR A 125 -20.11 -3.01 -19.03
CA THR A 125 -18.63 -3.00 -19.02
C THR A 125 -18.05 -3.86 -20.14
N LYS A 126 -18.62 -5.05 -20.41
CA LYS A 126 -18.18 -5.91 -21.52
C LYS A 126 -18.37 -5.26 -22.87
N LEU A 127 -19.46 -4.52 -23.02
CA LEU A 127 -19.73 -3.71 -24.19
C LEU A 127 -18.66 -2.62 -24.36
N PHE A 128 -18.31 -1.89 -23.29
CA PHE A 128 -17.32 -0.80 -23.37
C PHE A 128 -15.90 -1.30 -23.67
N MET A 129 -15.49 -2.40 -23.03
CA MET A 129 -14.14 -2.94 -23.19
C MET A 129 -13.99 -3.84 -24.42
N GLY A 130 -14.97 -4.70 -24.67
CA GLY A 130 -14.84 -5.89 -25.51
C GLY A 130 -15.71 -5.92 -26.76
N HIS A 131 -16.54 -4.90 -27.03
CA HIS A 131 -17.38 -4.92 -28.23
C HIS A 131 -16.50 -5.06 -29.50
N PRO A 132 -16.75 -6.04 -30.40
CA PRO A 132 -15.82 -6.43 -31.45
C PRO A 132 -15.43 -5.35 -32.46
N SER A 133 -16.25 -4.31 -32.62
CA SER A 133 -16.01 -3.22 -33.59
C SER A 133 -15.79 -1.85 -32.96
N SER A 134 -16.05 -1.68 -31.66
CA SER A 134 -16.13 -0.36 -31.02
C SER A 134 -15.62 -0.30 -29.60
N GLY A 135 -15.41 -1.43 -28.92
CA GLY A 135 -14.86 -1.45 -27.57
C GLY A 135 -13.38 -1.10 -27.55
N LEU A 136 -12.85 -0.82 -26.35
CA LEU A 136 -11.43 -0.46 -26.16
C LEU A 136 -10.47 -1.44 -26.86
N LYS A 137 -10.70 -2.76 -26.74
CA LYS A 137 -9.83 -3.78 -27.33
C LYS A 137 -9.79 -3.69 -28.86
N ALA A 138 -10.95 -3.53 -29.49
CA ALA A 138 -11.06 -3.44 -30.95
C ALA A 138 -10.49 -2.12 -31.51
N LYS A 139 -10.61 -1.02 -30.75
CA LYS A 139 -10.10 0.30 -31.16
C LYS A 139 -8.62 0.51 -30.87
N GLY A 140 -8.00 -0.39 -30.11
CA GLY A 140 -6.67 -0.19 -29.55
C GLY A 140 -6.70 0.89 -28.47
N TYR A 141 -6.22 0.58 -27.28
CA TYR A 141 -6.18 1.52 -26.17
C TYR A 141 -4.78 1.57 -25.57
N ASN A 142 -4.49 2.70 -24.93
CA ASN A 142 -3.28 2.97 -24.20
C ASN A 142 -3.67 3.74 -22.94
N ALA A 143 -3.30 3.24 -21.78
CA ALA A 143 -3.53 3.91 -20.51
C ALA A 143 -2.22 4.13 -19.75
N SER A 144 -1.13 4.47 -20.45
CA SER A 144 0.17 4.76 -19.81
C SER A 144 0.19 6.10 -19.08
N ASN A 145 -0.71 7.02 -19.44
CA ASN A 145 -0.95 8.28 -18.75
C ASN A 145 -2.37 8.81 -18.99
N ALA A 146 -2.73 9.85 -18.24
CA ALA A 146 -4.04 10.49 -18.26
C ALA A 146 -4.53 10.87 -19.67
N GLN A 147 -3.66 11.46 -20.50
CA GLN A 147 -4.05 11.89 -21.84
C GLN A 147 -4.27 10.70 -22.77
N THR A 148 -3.36 9.72 -22.76
CA THR A 148 -3.50 8.53 -23.62
C THR A 148 -4.74 7.71 -23.27
N ALA A 149 -5.08 7.62 -21.97
CA ALA A 149 -6.30 6.98 -21.50
C ALA A 149 -7.54 7.74 -21.97
N ASN A 150 -7.54 9.07 -21.80
CA ASN A 150 -8.59 9.94 -22.33
C ASN A 150 -8.80 9.75 -23.84
N ASP A 151 -7.72 9.74 -24.63
CA ASP A 151 -7.81 9.54 -26.08
C ASP A 151 -8.38 8.17 -26.43
N SER A 152 -8.10 7.15 -25.61
CA SER A 152 -8.64 5.81 -25.77
C SER A 152 -10.13 5.74 -25.48
N ILE A 153 -10.59 6.38 -24.42
CA ILE A 153 -12.02 6.50 -24.10
C ILE A 153 -12.73 7.30 -25.21
N GLN A 154 -12.12 8.39 -25.67
CA GLN A 154 -12.67 9.24 -26.72
C GLN A 154 -12.86 8.49 -28.05
N ARG A 155 -12.02 7.49 -28.38
CA ARG A 155 -12.23 6.62 -29.56
C ARG A 155 -13.46 5.72 -29.45
N VAL A 156 -13.90 5.43 -28.23
CA VAL A 156 -15.11 4.62 -27.94
C VAL A 156 -16.34 5.53 -27.82
N GLN A 157 -16.23 6.64 -27.10
CA GLN A 157 -17.36 7.52 -26.74
C GLN A 157 -17.62 8.65 -27.73
N GLY A 158 -16.58 9.14 -28.42
CA GLY A 158 -16.65 10.30 -29.33
C GLY A 158 -17.40 11.51 -28.79
N SER A 159 -17.17 11.83 -27.52
CA SER A 159 -17.78 12.98 -26.85
C SER A 159 -17.43 14.29 -27.56
N SER A 160 -18.35 15.26 -27.52
CA SER A 160 -18.08 16.64 -27.97
C SER A 160 -17.04 17.37 -27.10
N PHE A 161 -16.65 16.79 -25.96
CA PHE A 161 -15.65 17.32 -25.02
C PHE A 161 -14.45 16.37 -24.94
N PRO A 162 -13.51 16.44 -25.89
CA PRO A 162 -12.52 15.38 -26.11
C PRO A 162 -11.52 15.17 -24.96
N ASN A 163 -11.41 16.11 -24.01
CA ASN A 163 -10.47 16.02 -22.87
C ASN A 163 -11.19 15.86 -21.52
N ALA A 164 -12.50 15.57 -21.52
CA ALA A 164 -13.29 15.53 -20.30
C ALA A 164 -12.90 14.39 -19.35
N TYR A 165 -12.33 13.29 -19.86
CA TYR A 165 -12.01 12.11 -19.06
C TYR A 165 -10.73 12.28 -18.25
N THR A 166 -9.78 13.10 -18.72
CA THR A 166 -8.45 13.28 -18.10
C THR A 166 -8.54 13.66 -16.62
N GLN A 167 -9.55 14.44 -16.23
CA GLN A 167 -9.75 14.87 -14.83
C GLN A 167 -10.03 13.71 -13.85
N TRP A 168 -10.47 12.56 -14.36
CA TRP A 168 -10.80 11.38 -13.55
C TRP A 168 -9.66 10.37 -13.45
N TRP A 169 -8.50 10.69 -14.01
CA TRP A 169 -7.33 9.82 -14.00
C TRP A 169 -6.93 9.41 -12.58
N ASP A 170 -6.68 10.38 -11.71
CA ASP A 170 -6.24 10.10 -10.33
C ASP A 170 -7.32 9.35 -9.54
N GLU A 171 -8.59 9.68 -9.77
CA GLU A 171 -9.73 9.06 -9.09
C GLU A 171 -9.93 7.59 -9.48
N ALA A 172 -9.86 7.29 -10.78
CA ALA A 172 -10.00 5.94 -11.30
C ALA A 172 -8.81 5.05 -10.90
N ASN A 173 -7.58 5.60 -10.93
CA ASN A 173 -6.39 4.88 -10.46
C ASN A 173 -6.47 4.57 -8.95
N ARG A 174 -6.81 5.57 -8.12
CA ARG A 174 -6.97 5.36 -6.67
C ARG A 174 -8.02 4.30 -6.36
N LEU A 175 -9.15 4.34 -7.06
CA LEU A 175 -10.22 3.36 -6.87
C LEU A 175 -9.82 1.94 -7.33
N TYR A 176 -9.11 1.82 -8.46
CA TYR A 176 -8.57 0.54 -8.91
C TYR A 176 -7.66 -0.07 -7.85
N ASP A 177 -6.72 0.72 -7.34
CA ASP A 177 -5.75 0.28 -6.35
C ASP A 177 -6.46 -0.08 -5.03
N GLN A 178 -7.50 0.66 -4.61
CA GLN A 178 -8.32 0.35 -3.43
C GLN A 178 -9.06 -0.99 -3.56
N VAL A 179 -9.57 -1.31 -4.76
CA VAL A 179 -10.38 -2.52 -4.96
C VAL A 179 -9.53 -3.77 -5.05
N ILE A 180 -8.43 -3.74 -5.81
CA ILE A 180 -7.49 -4.87 -5.87
C ILE A 180 -6.99 -5.26 -4.47
N ARG A 181 -6.78 -4.27 -3.57
CA ARG A 181 -6.39 -4.52 -2.17
C ARG A 181 -7.45 -5.23 -1.33
N ASN A 182 -8.72 -5.23 -1.74
CA ASN A 182 -9.86 -5.75 -0.96
C ASN A 182 -10.50 -7.01 -1.56
N ILE A 183 -10.10 -7.45 -2.76
CA ILE A 183 -10.55 -8.75 -3.32
C ILE A 183 -9.68 -9.86 -2.71
N PRO A 184 -10.25 -10.86 -2.00
CA PRO A 184 -9.49 -12.06 -1.62
C PRO A 184 -9.13 -12.84 -2.89
N GLU A 185 -7.83 -13.09 -3.11
CA GLU A 185 -7.35 -13.81 -4.29
C GLU A 185 -7.93 -15.24 -4.39
N ASN A 186 -8.31 -15.62 -5.61
CA ASN A 186 -8.71 -16.97 -6.01
C ASN A 186 -7.48 -17.90 -5.92
N PRO A 187 -7.53 -19.08 -5.26
CA PRO A 187 -6.33 -19.85 -4.89
C PRO A 187 -5.53 -20.52 -6.02
N ASP A 188 -5.72 -20.18 -7.30
CA ASP A 188 -5.16 -20.97 -8.42
C ASP A 188 -4.38 -20.17 -9.48
N SER A 189 -3.79 -19.01 -9.11
CA SER A 189 -2.81 -18.36 -9.99
C SER A 189 -1.55 -17.92 -9.24
N SER A 190 -0.54 -18.77 -9.29
CA SER A 190 0.80 -18.49 -8.78
C SER A 190 1.55 -17.49 -9.69
N THR A 191 1.69 -16.23 -9.26
CA THR A 191 2.83 -15.33 -9.59
C THR A 191 2.92 -14.25 -8.48
N PRO A 192 4.10 -13.92 -7.93
CA PRO A 192 4.20 -13.13 -6.70
C PRO A 192 4.13 -11.62 -6.99
N GLY A 193 3.20 -10.90 -6.34
CA GLY A 193 3.04 -9.45 -6.52
C GLY A 193 2.32 -8.76 -5.36
N GLY A 194 3.08 -8.48 -4.29
CA GLY A 194 2.94 -7.36 -3.33
C GLY A 194 1.55 -6.84 -2.93
N ASN A 195 1.04 -7.31 -1.79
CA ASN A 195 -0.04 -6.66 -1.04
C ASN A 195 0.42 -5.33 -0.43
N THR A 196 0.04 -4.19 -1.02
CA THR A 196 0.24 -2.84 -0.46
C THR A 196 -0.92 -2.45 0.46
N VAL A 197 -0.79 -2.71 1.75
CA VAL A 197 -1.72 -2.18 2.76
C VAL A 197 -1.38 -0.69 2.94
N GLY A 198 -2.19 0.21 2.39
CA GLY A 198 -2.00 1.65 2.61
C GLY A 198 -2.26 1.99 4.08
N PHE A 199 -1.20 2.35 4.83
CA PHE A 199 -1.35 2.80 6.21
C PHE A 199 -1.69 4.28 6.26
N THR A 200 -2.78 4.61 6.96
CA THR A 200 -3.20 5.98 7.26
C THR A 200 -3.18 6.23 8.76
N GLY A 201 -2.84 7.45 9.17
CA GLY A 201 -2.69 7.79 10.58
C GLY A 201 -1.28 7.47 11.09
N ASP A 202 -1.03 7.83 12.36
CA ASP A 202 0.29 7.66 12.95
C ASP A 202 0.71 6.17 12.95
N PRO A 203 1.91 5.84 12.44
CA PRO A 203 2.41 4.49 12.29
C PRO A 203 2.83 3.90 13.64
N VAL A 204 1.87 3.64 14.52
CA VAL A 204 2.12 3.00 15.83
C VAL A 204 2.72 1.58 15.69
N TRP A 205 2.64 1.00 14.48
CA TRP A 205 3.29 -0.25 14.08
C TRP A 205 4.80 -0.12 13.79
N LEU A 206 5.35 1.10 13.73
CA LEU A 206 6.71 1.36 13.27
C LEU A 206 7.77 0.68 14.15
N GLU A 207 7.55 0.62 15.46
CA GLU A 207 8.45 -0.10 16.37
C GLU A 207 8.50 -1.58 16.02
N ASP A 208 7.36 -2.26 15.90
CA ASP A 208 7.30 -3.71 15.65
C ASP A 208 8.00 -4.06 14.33
N VAL A 209 7.74 -3.27 13.28
CA VAL A 209 8.33 -3.46 11.95
C VAL A 209 9.83 -3.25 11.95
N LEU A 210 10.30 -2.18 12.58
CA LEU A 210 11.73 -1.93 12.70
C LEU A 210 12.40 -2.95 13.62
N ARG A 211 11.73 -3.42 14.68
CA ARG A 211 12.24 -4.41 15.64
C ARG A 211 12.49 -5.74 14.94
N GLU A 212 11.53 -6.18 14.12
CA GLU A 212 11.63 -7.41 13.33
C GLU A 212 12.86 -7.40 12.40
N ALA A 213 13.09 -6.29 11.70
CA ALA A 213 14.20 -6.19 10.74
C ALA A 213 15.56 -5.89 11.39
N LEU A 214 15.58 -5.08 12.45
CA LEU A 214 16.82 -4.53 13.00
C LEU A 214 17.32 -5.26 14.24
N GLY A 215 16.44 -5.95 14.97
CA GLY A 215 16.77 -6.60 16.25
C GLY A 215 17.41 -5.62 17.23
N ASP A 216 18.61 -5.96 17.71
CA ASP A 216 19.37 -5.17 18.68
C ASP A 216 19.89 -3.84 18.14
N ARG A 217 19.79 -3.58 16.83
CA ARG A 217 20.13 -2.28 16.24
C ARG A 217 19.06 -1.22 16.50
N LEU A 218 17.80 -1.61 16.74
CA LEU A 218 16.75 -0.66 17.06
C LEU A 218 16.80 -0.27 18.55
N VAL A 219 16.80 1.02 18.82
CA VAL A 219 16.74 1.61 20.16
C VAL A 219 15.51 2.49 20.24
N VAL A 220 14.55 2.17 21.11
CA VAL A 220 13.45 3.10 21.41
C VAL A 220 14.02 4.20 22.29
N ALA A 221 14.08 5.41 21.75
CA ALA A 221 14.79 6.51 22.41
C ALA A 221 14.16 6.88 23.76
N GLN A 222 12.83 6.90 23.84
CA GLN A 222 12.07 7.28 25.03
C GLN A 222 10.69 6.61 25.09
N PRO A 223 10.08 6.48 26.29
CA PRO A 223 8.76 5.87 26.44
C PRO A 223 7.63 6.61 25.71
N ASP A 224 7.75 7.92 25.53
CA ASP A 224 6.71 8.81 24.99
C ASP A 224 6.79 8.99 23.45
N TRP A 225 7.51 8.11 22.76
CA TRP A 225 7.72 8.22 21.31
C TRP A 225 6.42 8.09 20.50
N LYS A 226 5.41 7.37 21.02
CA LYS A 226 4.10 7.17 20.37
C LYS A 226 3.22 8.41 20.40
N GLU A 227 3.51 9.36 21.28
CA GLU A 227 2.77 10.62 21.43
C GLU A 227 3.50 11.80 20.77
N ARG A 228 4.69 11.56 20.21
CA ARG A 228 5.54 12.61 19.62
C ARG A 228 5.25 12.86 18.15
N GLY A 229 5.27 14.14 17.81
CA GLY A 229 5.14 14.73 16.49
C GLY A 229 5.00 16.24 16.61
N THR A 230 4.98 16.95 15.49
CA THR A 230 4.82 18.42 15.43
C THR A 230 3.35 18.85 15.45
N GLY A 231 2.43 17.92 15.70
CA GLY A 231 0.98 18.10 15.63
C GLY A 231 0.38 17.60 14.30
N GLY A 232 -0.92 17.29 14.34
CA GLY A 232 -1.61 16.58 13.26
C GLY A 232 -1.39 15.07 13.34
N GLN A 233 -1.87 14.35 12.33
CA GLN A 233 -1.63 12.92 12.15
C GLN A 233 -0.87 12.71 10.84
N MET A 234 -0.12 11.62 10.77
CA MET A 234 0.35 11.12 9.49
C MET A 234 -0.86 10.83 8.58
N GLY A 235 -0.75 11.21 7.31
CA GLY A 235 -1.73 10.90 6.28
C GLY A 235 -1.58 9.46 5.78
N ASP A 236 -1.89 9.24 4.52
CA ASP A 236 -1.47 8.04 3.79
C ASP A 236 0.05 8.06 3.61
N ILE A 237 0.73 7.20 4.36
CA ILE A 237 2.19 7.12 4.33
C ILE A 237 2.59 6.57 2.96
N TRP A 238 3.21 7.44 2.15
CA TRP A 238 3.68 7.13 0.82
C TRP A 238 4.97 6.32 0.86
N GLY A 239 5.88 6.61 1.79
CA GLY A 239 7.17 5.92 1.83
C GLY A 239 8.18 6.55 2.77
N VAL A 240 9.46 6.48 2.41
CA VAL A 240 10.59 6.87 3.25
C VAL A 240 11.38 8.03 2.60
N LEU A 241 11.76 9.01 3.40
CA LEU A 241 12.65 10.11 3.02
C LEU A 241 13.98 9.96 3.78
N ILE A 242 15.07 9.77 3.06
CA ILE A 242 16.42 9.64 3.60
C ILE A 242 17.11 11.01 3.64
N HIS A 243 17.64 11.35 4.81
CA HIS A 243 18.39 12.58 5.08
C HIS A 243 19.79 12.23 5.57
N HIS A 244 20.67 13.23 5.55
CA HIS A 244 21.80 13.25 6.47
C HIS A 244 21.70 14.49 7.36
N THR A 245 22.14 14.35 8.61
CA THR A 245 21.99 15.40 9.63
C THR A 245 22.92 16.60 9.39
N GLY A 246 23.96 16.39 8.59
CA GLY A 246 25.05 17.35 8.40
C GLY A 246 26.15 17.24 9.47
N ASN A 247 26.08 16.23 10.34
CA ASN A 247 27.07 15.98 11.40
C ASN A 247 26.98 14.53 11.92
N ASP A 248 28.10 13.81 11.96
CA ASP A 248 28.19 12.44 12.48
C ASP A 248 28.00 12.29 13.99
N ARG A 249 27.96 13.40 14.73
CA ARG A 249 27.72 13.45 16.18
C ARG A 249 26.31 13.92 16.55
N GLU A 250 25.35 13.81 15.64
CA GLU A 250 23.95 14.14 15.95
C GLU A 250 23.42 13.27 17.10
N THR A 251 22.55 13.86 17.92
CA THR A 251 22.01 13.22 19.11
C THR A 251 20.51 13.01 18.98
N VAL A 252 20.01 11.99 19.69
CA VAL A 252 18.57 11.76 19.86
C VAL A 252 17.85 13.02 20.37
N ALA A 253 18.47 13.76 21.29
CA ALA A 253 17.89 15.00 21.83
C ALA A 253 17.79 16.09 20.75
N GLY A 254 18.81 16.24 19.90
CA GLY A 254 18.80 17.18 18.78
C GLY A 254 17.69 16.87 17.77
N ILE A 255 17.49 15.60 17.42
CA ILE A 255 16.37 15.20 16.56
C ILE A 255 15.02 15.39 17.26
N ARG A 256 14.91 15.02 18.53
CA ARG A 256 13.66 15.10 19.29
C ARG A 256 13.18 16.53 19.52
N ASP A 257 14.07 17.39 20.02
CA ASP A 257 13.73 18.74 20.47
C ASP A 257 13.88 19.75 19.32
N GLY A 258 14.66 19.39 18.31
CA GLY A 258 15.00 20.23 17.19
C GLY A 258 16.12 21.21 17.51
N ARG A 259 16.09 22.34 16.82
CA ARG A 259 17.09 23.41 16.89
C ARG A 259 16.41 24.77 17.06
N PRO A 260 17.12 25.83 17.46
CA PRO A 260 16.51 27.12 17.76
C PRO A 260 15.64 27.72 16.64
N ASP A 261 15.95 27.41 15.37
CA ASP A 261 15.21 27.84 14.18
C ASP A 261 14.14 26.85 13.70
N LEU A 262 14.10 25.62 14.24
CA LEU A 262 13.16 24.58 13.83
C LEU A 262 12.82 23.63 14.98
N ALA A 263 11.60 23.72 15.49
CA ALA A 263 11.12 22.84 16.55
C ALA A 263 11.08 21.37 16.08
N GLY A 264 11.49 20.46 16.96
CA GLY A 264 11.42 19.03 16.71
C GLY A 264 10.00 18.45 16.88
N PRO A 265 9.82 17.14 16.61
CA PRO A 265 10.87 16.23 16.14
C PRO A 265 11.28 16.49 14.68
N LEU A 266 12.57 16.32 14.38
CA LEU A 266 13.15 16.53 13.05
C LEU A 266 13.14 15.29 12.17
N SER A 267 12.77 14.13 12.71
CA SER A 267 12.52 12.88 11.98
C SER A 267 11.92 11.83 12.91
N GLN A 268 11.39 10.76 12.33
CA GLN A 268 10.89 9.61 13.08
C GLN A 268 12.06 8.78 13.63
N CYS A 269 13.18 8.65 12.90
CA CYS A 269 14.37 7.96 13.40
C CYS A 269 15.68 8.73 13.14
N LEU A 270 16.65 8.52 14.04
CA LEU A 270 18.07 8.85 13.86
C LEU A 270 18.88 7.57 13.66
N ILE A 271 19.69 7.47 12.62
CA ILE A 271 20.60 6.34 12.38
C ILE A 271 22.05 6.80 12.58
N THR A 272 22.74 6.25 13.58
CA THR A 272 24.11 6.62 13.94
C THR A 272 25.18 5.81 13.16
N PRO A 273 26.44 6.28 13.10
CA PRO A 273 27.52 5.63 12.35
C PRO A 273 27.80 4.17 12.71
N ASP A 274 27.50 3.77 13.95
CA ASP A 274 27.63 2.39 14.45
C ASP A 274 26.44 1.49 14.07
N GLY A 275 25.49 2.00 13.28
CA GLY A 275 24.34 1.24 12.78
C GLY A 275 23.20 1.10 13.79
N LYS A 276 23.12 1.94 14.82
CA LYS A 276 21.94 2.01 15.69
C LYS A 276 20.87 2.90 15.05
N CYS A 277 19.64 2.42 15.04
CA CYS A 277 18.45 3.18 14.65
C CYS A 277 17.70 3.58 15.92
N HIS A 278 17.62 4.87 16.20
CA HIS A 278 16.94 5.42 17.36
C HIS A 278 15.55 5.93 16.95
N LEU A 279 14.50 5.28 17.43
CA LEU A 279 13.11 5.65 17.17
C LEU A 279 12.67 6.78 18.10
N VAL A 280 12.26 7.92 17.52
CA VAL A 280 12.02 9.19 18.23
C VAL A 280 10.54 9.57 18.27
N ALA A 281 9.80 9.35 17.18
CA ALA A 281 8.42 9.80 17.01
C ALA A 281 7.64 8.91 16.03
N VAL A 282 6.31 8.88 16.16
CA VAL A 282 5.39 8.32 15.14
C VAL A 282 4.74 9.40 14.28
N GLY A 283 4.38 10.54 14.88
CA GLY A 283 3.59 11.56 14.19
C GLY A 283 4.39 12.34 13.14
N PRO A 284 3.75 13.34 12.52
CA PRO A 284 4.43 14.24 11.59
C PRO A 284 5.68 14.86 12.22
N CYS A 285 6.78 14.89 11.46
CA CYS A 285 8.05 15.47 11.88
C CYS A 285 8.45 16.62 10.95
N ASN A 286 9.22 17.58 11.44
CA ASN A 286 9.68 18.75 10.67
C ASN A 286 10.92 18.42 9.80
N HIS A 287 10.77 17.52 8.84
CA HIS A 287 11.90 16.93 8.11
C HIS A 287 11.92 17.22 6.60
N ALA A 288 10.77 17.19 5.92
CA ALA A 288 10.71 17.36 4.46
C ALA A 288 10.67 18.83 4.03
N GLY A 289 9.89 19.68 4.72
CA GLY A 289 9.77 21.10 4.38
C GLY A 289 9.30 21.37 2.94
N ILE A 290 9.77 22.47 2.33
CA ILE A 290 9.36 22.88 0.98
C ILE A 290 9.91 21.91 -0.07
N GLY A 291 9.05 21.32 -0.89
CA GLY A 291 9.46 20.43 -1.96
C GLY A 291 8.29 19.73 -2.62
N SER A 292 8.56 18.86 -3.58
CA SER A 292 7.54 18.11 -4.30
C SER A 292 8.16 16.87 -4.92
N TYR A 293 7.44 15.75 -4.83
CA TYR A 293 7.79 14.50 -5.50
C TYR A 293 6.50 13.86 -6.04
N PRO A 294 6.52 13.25 -7.25
CA PRO A 294 5.37 12.53 -7.78
C PRO A 294 4.81 11.52 -6.78
N GLY A 295 3.50 11.59 -6.49
CA GLY A 295 2.84 10.68 -5.55
C GLY A 295 2.83 11.12 -4.08
N VAL A 296 3.62 12.14 -3.68
CA VAL A 296 3.61 12.69 -2.31
C VAL A 296 2.77 13.98 -2.23
N GLY A 297 2.80 14.79 -3.29
CA GLY A 297 2.18 16.12 -3.34
C GLY A 297 3.09 17.23 -2.84
N THR A 298 2.88 18.46 -3.29
CA THR A 298 3.74 19.60 -2.96
C THR A 298 3.62 19.98 -1.49
N ASN A 299 4.76 20.15 -0.80
CA ASN A 299 4.90 20.53 0.60
C ASN A 299 4.20 19.59 1.60
N ASN A 300 3.87 18.36 1.19
CA ASN A 300 3.14 17.40 2.00
C ASN A 300 4.03 16.32 2.64
N GLY A 301 5.35 16.39 2.44
CA GLY A 301 6.29 15.34 2.85
C GLY A 301 6.25 15.02 4.34
N ASN A 302 6.12 16.02 5.21
CA ASN A 302 6.10 15.82 6.67
C ASN A 302 4.95 14.92 7.16
N GLN A 303 3.84 14.84 6.42
CA GLN A 303 2.66 14.05 6.78
C GLN A 303 2.58 12.74 5.98
N ARG A 304 3.43 12.55 4.96
CA ARG A 304 3.33 11.46 3.99
C ARG A 304 4.58 10.59 3.93
N LEU A 305 5.69 11.00 4.56
CA LEU A 305 6.97 10.30 4.50
C LEU A 305 7.46 10.00 5.91
N ILE A 306 8.01 8.79 6.10
CA ILE A 306 8.81 8.47 7.28
C ILE A 306 10.22 9.00 7.05
N GLY A 307 10.67 9.91 7.89
CA GLY A 307 12.00 10.50 7.85
C GLY A 307 13.02 9.67 8.62
N PHE A 308 14.11 9.30 7.94
CA PHE A 308 15.31 8.77 8.57
C PHE A 308 16.45 9.76 8.43
N GLU A 309 16.85 10.35 9.55
CA GLU A 309 18.01 11.23 9.66
C GLU A 309 19.25 10.39 9.94
N CYS A 310 20.27 10.48 9.08
CA CYS A 310 21.46 9.65 9.21
C CYS A 310 22.66 10.52 9.59
N ALA A 311 23.31 10.23 10.72
CA ALA A 311 24.39 11.03 11.25
C ALA A 311 25.63 10.98 10.33
N TRP A 312 25.81 12.02 9.52
CA TRP A 312 26.89 12.17 8.53
C TRP A 312 26.90 13.62 8.00
N PRO A 313 28.05 14.19 7.56
CA PRO A 313 29.41 13.64 7.56
C PRO A 313 30.18 13.96 8.86
N THR A 314 31.43 13.54 8.94
CA THR A 314 32.33 13.98 10.01
C THR A 314 32.71 15.44 9.82
N ILE A 315 32.26 16.28 10.75
CA ILE A 315 32.61 17.70 10.78
C ILE A 315 33.93 17.88 11.55
N ARG A 316 34.90 18.51 10.89
CA ARG A 316 36.21 18.87 11.48
C ARG A 316 36.08 20.10 12.38
N ALA A 317 37.09 20.35 13.21
CA ALA A 317 37.09 21.46 14.16
C ALA A 317 37.00 22.85 13.49
N ASP A 318 37.41 22.97 12.23
CA ASP A 318 37.31 24.18 11.41
C ASP A 318 35.97 24.33 10.67
N GLY A 319 35.03 23.40 10.89
CA GLY A 319 33.73 23.37 10.23
C GLY A 319 33.75 22.74 8.82
N SER A 320 34.91 22.33 8.30
CA SER A 320 35.00 21.65 7.02
C SER A 320 34.58 20.17 7.10
N TYR A 321 34.19 19.59 5.97
CA TYR A 321 33.93 18.17 5.81
C TYR A 321 34.40 17.67 4.45
N ASP A 322 34.49 16.35 4.28
CA ASP A 322 34.74 15.72 2.98
C ASP A 322 33.40 15.30 2.34
N PRO A 323 32.96 15.94 1.24
CA PRO A 323 31.72 15.56 0.56
C PRO A 323 31.80 14.17 -0.07
N GLY A 324 33.01 13.62 -0.26
CA GLY A 324 33.28 12.27 -0.72
C GLY A 324 33.42 11.23 0.39
N GLN A 325 33.23 11.61 1.66
CA GLN A 325 33.39 10.69 2.79
C GLN A 325 32.53 9.45 2.59
N ARG A 326 33.15 8.27 2.69
CA ARG A 326 32.46 6.98 2.63
C ARG A 326 31.50 6.87 3.82
N TRP A 327 30.28 6.45 3.54
CA TRP A 327 29.30 6.09 4.57
C TRP A 327 29.76 4.84 5.34
N PRO A 328 29.64 4.81 6.68
CA PRO A 328 29.86 3.60 7.47
C PRO A 328 28.97 2.44 7.01
N ASP A 329 29.54 1.24 6.88
CA ASP A 329 28.81 0.06 6.38
C ASP A 329 27.62 -0.31 7.28
N ALA A 330 27.82 -0.32 8.60
CA ALA A 330 26.77 -0.60 9.57
C ALA A 330 25.60 0.39 9.48
N GLN A 331 25.88 1.65 9.13
CA GLN A 331 24.87 2.68 8.93
C GLN A 331 24.08 2.42 7.64
N ILE A 332 24.75 2.17 6.51
CA ILE A 332 24.10 1.84 5.23
C ILE A 332 23.22 0.59 5.33
N ILE A 333 23.72 -0.47 5.97
CA ILE A 333 22.96 -1.71 6.20
C ILE A 333 21.68 -1.39 6.99
N THR A 334 21.80 -0.60 8.05
CA THR A 334 20.63 -0.20 8.86
C THR A 334 19.66 0.71 8.11
N MET A 335 20.15 1.63 7.29
CA MET A 335 19.32 2.46 6.42
C MET A 335 18.53 1.61 5.43
N ARG A 336 19.19 0.62 4.81
CA ARG A 336 18.56 -0.33 3.86
C ARG A 336 17.48 -1.14 4.56
N ASP A 337 17.83 -1.84 5.63
CA ASP A 337 16.94 -2.76 6.34
C ASP A 337 15.74 -2.03 6.95
N ALA A 338 15.96 -0.85 7.55
CA ALA A 338 14.87 -0.04 8.10
C ALA A 338 13.92 0.42 7.00
N THR A 339 14.47 0.86 5.85
CA THR A 339 13.67 1.28 4.70
C THR A 339 12.88 0.11 4.13
N ALA A 340 13.53 -1.03 3.90
CA ALA A 340 12.89 -2.24 3.40
C ALA A 340 11.78 -2.71 4.35
N ALA A 341 12.00 -2.67 5.66
CA ALA A 341 10.98 -3.03 6.65
C ALA A 341 9.74 -2.13 6.56
N VAL A 342 9.94 -0.81 6.50
CA VAL A 342 8.84 0.16 6.35
C VAL A 342 8.11 -0.07 5.03
N LEU A 343 8.83 -0.18 3.91
CA LEU A 343 8.22 -0.38 2.60
C LEU A 343 7.50 -1.73 2.50
N LYS A 344 8.06 -2.80 3.06
CA LYS A 344 7.42 -4.11 3.16
C LYS A 344 6.13 -4.03 3.97
N LYS A 345 6.13 -3.30 5.08
CA LYS A 345 4.91 -3.07 5.88
C LYS A 345 3.86 -2.36 5.04
N LEU A 346 4.22 -1.24 4.43
CA LEU A 346 3.34 -0.48 3.55
C LEU A 346 2.94 -1.28 2.29
N GLY A 347 3.72 -2.33 1.98
CA GLY A 347 3.68 -3.17 0.79
C GLY A 347 4.03 -2.44 -0.51
N TYR A 348 4.87 -1.43 -0.41
CA TYR A 348 5.46 -0.73 -1.55
C TYR A 348 6.80 -1.33 -1.95
N ASP A 349 7.21 -1.08 -3.18
CA ASP A 349 8.55 -1.37 -3.67
C ASP A 349 9.54 -0.22 -3.35
N SER A 350 10.80 -0.41 -3.72
CA SER A 350 11.86 0.58 -3.49
C SER A 350 11.65 1.94 -4.16
N ALA A 351 10.71 2.09 -5.11
CA ALA A 351 10.40 3.39 -5.73
C ALA A 351 9.83 4.41 -4.73
N HIS A 352 9.35 3.92 -3.58
CA HIS A 352 8.81 4.73 -2.48
C HIS A 352 9.89 5.15 -1.46
N CYS A 353 11.17 5.07 -1.83
CA CYS A 353 12.29 5.61 -1.07
C CYS A 353 12.98 6.74 -1.86
N ILE A 354 13.03 7.94 -1.28
CA ILE A 354 13.62 9.12 -1.91
C ILE A 354 14.63 9.80 -0.98
N GLY A 355 15.59 10.52 -1.57
CA GLY A 355 16.49 11.41 -0.82
C GLY A 355 15.93 12.82 -0.73
N HIS A 356 16.32 13.61 0.26
CA HIS A 356 15.85 15.01 0.37
C HIS A 356 16.21 15.86 -0.85
N LYS A 357 17.35 15.58 -1.49
CA LYS A 357 17.79 16.17 -2.76
C LYS A 357 16.88 15.86 -3.95
N GLU A 358 16.10 14.78 -3.90
CA GLU A 358 15.10 14.44 -4.92
C GLU A 358 13.75 15.11 -4.63
N TRP A 359 13.45 15.40 -3.36
CA TRP A 359 12.26 16.13 -2.91
C TRP A 359 12.37 17.65 -3.12
N ALA A 360 13.48 18.23 -2.71
CA ALA A 360 13.73 19.67 -2.67
C ALA A 360 14.74 20.06 -3.76
N THR A 361 14.26 20.09 -5.00
CA THR A 361 15.07 20.30 -6.22
C THR A 361 15.06 21.73 -6.75
N LYS A 362 14.22 22.61 -6.21
CA LYS A 362 13.96 23.95 -6.77
C LYS A 362 14.11 25.07 -5.73
N PRO A 363 14.59 26.26 -6.13
CA PRO A 363 14.57 27.44 -5.27
C PRO A 363 13.17 27.73 -4.71
N PRO A 364 13.07 28.26 -3.47
CA PRO A 364 14.15 28.69 -2.60
C PRO A 364 14.81 27.56 -1.77
N ASN A 365 14.33 26.32 -1.87
CA ASN A 365 14.78 25.20 -1.03
C ASN A 365 15.42 24.11 -1.90
N VAL A 366 16.71 24.24 -2.18
CA VAL A 366 17.51 23.20 -2.86
C VAL A 366 18.31 22.46 -1.80
N LYS A 367 18.14 21.14 -1.76
CA LYS A 367 18.79 20.26 -0.78
C LYS A 367 19.81 19.35 -1.46
N TRP A 368 20.82 18.95 -0.71
CA TRP A 368 21.89 18.06 -1.19
C TRP A 368 21.90 16.72 -0.45
N ASP A 369 21.21 16.63 0.68
CA ASP A 369 21.15 15.44 1.49
C ASP A 369 20.30 14.32 0.83
N PRO A 370 20.64 13.02 0.95
CA PRO A 370 21.62 12.37 1.82
C PRO A 370 23.05 12.33 1.21
N GLY A 371 23.46 13.41 0.58
CA GLY A 371 24.85 13.67 0.24
C GLY A 371 25.29 12.90 -0.98
N ASN A 372 26.44 12.24 -0.85
CA ASN A 372 27.07 11.46 -1.92
C ASN A 372 26.42 10.07 -2.15
N ILE A 373 25.33 9.72 -1.46
CA ILE A 373 24.57 8.49 -1.77
C ILE A 373 23.95 8.60 -3.16
N ASP A 374 24.22 7.63 -4.03
CA ASP A 374 23.48 7.46 -5.29
C ASP A 374 22.11 6.82 -5.00
N MET A 375 21.04 7.60 -5.14
CA MET A 375 19.69 7.16 -4.75
C MET A 375 19.16 6.00 -5.61
N PRO A 376 19.38 5.96 -6.93
CA PRO A 376 19.16 4.75 -7.73
C PRO A 376 19.85 3.49 -7.19
N TRP A 377 21.14 3.58 -6.85
CA TRP A 377 21.86 2.46 -6.23
C TRP A 377 21.22 2.06 -4.89
N PHE A 378 20.97 3.03 -4.01
CA PHE A 378 20.39 2.77 -2.69
C PHE A 378 19.01 2.11 -2.78
N ARG A 379 18.14 2.59 -3.68
CA ARG A 379 16.85 1.93 -3.99
C ARG A 379 17.05 0.50 -4.49
N GLY A 380 18.08 0.24 -5.29
CA GLY A 380 18.45 -1.11 -5.71
C GLY A 380 18.83 -2.03 -4.55
N GLU A 381 19.58 -1.53 -3.55
CA GLU A 381 19.89 -2.29 -2.34
C GLU A 381 18.65 -2.56 -1.48
N VAL A 382 17.74 -1.58 -1.36
CA VAL A 382 16.45 -1.75 -0.70
C VAL A 382 15.58 -2.79 -1.41
N GLN A 383 15.54 -2.78 -2.75
CA GLN A 383 14.76 -3.76 -3.50
C GLN A 383 15.29 -5.18 -3.30
N LYS A 384 16.62 -5.36 -3.32
CA LYS A 384 17.25 -6.65 -3.03
C LYS A 384 16.80 -7.19 -1.67
N ASP A 385 16.79 -6.33 -0.64
CA ASP A 385 16.34 -6.70 0.69
C ASP A 385 14.85 -7.09 0.72
N LEU A 386 13.98 -6.29 0.08
CA LEU A 386 12.56 -6.61 -0.11
C LEU A 386 12.34 -7.96 -0.79
N ASP A 387 13.18 -8.31 -1.77
CA ASP A 387 13.14 -9.57 -2.52
C ASP A 387 13.74 -10.75 -1.74
N GLY A 388 14.26 -10.53 -0.52
CA GLY A 388 14.87 -11.56 0.33
C GLY A 388 16.30 -11.93 -0.09
N PHE A 389 17.03 -11.02 -0.73
CA PHE A 389 18.41 -11.24 -1.11
C PHE A 389 19.30 -11.45 0.13
N ILE A 390 20.17 -12.46 0.06
CA ILE A 390 21.13 -12.78 1.12
C ILE A 390 22.41 -11.97 0.90
N PHE A 391 22.64 -10.95 1.72
CA PHE A 391 23.82 -10.09 1.62
C PHE A 391 25.08 -10.81 2.14
N PRO A 392 26.12 -11.00 1.31
CA PRO A 392 27.34 -11.68 1.73
C PRO A 392 28.02 -10.98 2.91
N GLY A 393 28.30 -11.73 3.98
CA GLY A 393 28.99 -11.20 5.16
C GLY A 393 28.10 -10.52 6.20
N GLU A 394 26.79 -10.41 5.95
CA GLU A 394 25.83 -9.80 6.88
C GLU A 394 24.99 -10.83 7.65
N HIS A 395 24.88 -12.05 7.13
CA HIS A 395 24.29 -13.16 7.85
C HIS A 395 25.40 -13.98 8.54
N PRO A 396 25.23 -14.40 9.82
CA PRO A 396 26.05 -15.48 10.37
C PRO A 396 25.94 -16.70 9.43
N PRO A 397 26.99 -17.55 9.33
CA PRO A 397 26.96 -18.68 8.43
C PRO A 397 25.68 -19.47 8.64
N VAL A 398 24.87 -19.56 7.59
CA VAL A 398 23.75 -20.50 7.54
C VAL A 398 24.41 -21.87 7.74
N VAL A 399 24.25 -22.44 8.93
CA VAL A 399 24.50 -23.86 9.13
C VAL A 399 23.41 -24.52 8.29
N ASP A 400 23.77 -25.01 7.10
CA ASP A 400 22.85 -25.77 6.28
C ASP A 400 22.22 -26.87 7.16
N PRO A 401 20.88 -26.89 7.32
CA PRO A 401 20.26 -28.05 7.92
C PRO A 401 20.57 -29.26 7.01
N PRO A 402 20.97 -30.41 7.57
CA PRO A 402 21.29 -31.57 6.76
C PRO A 402 20.08 -31.93 5.88
N ALA A 403 20.35 -32.26 4.62
CA ALA A 403 19.34 -32.56 3.61
C ALA A 403 18.21 -33.44 4.16
N THR A 404 16.97 -33.03 3.91
CA THR A 404 15.76 -33.70 4.38
C THR A 404 15.74 -35.16 3.89
N SER A 405 15.92 -36.08 4.83
CA SER A 405 15.40 -37.44 4.67
C SER A 405 13.87 -37.39 4.80
N PRO A 406 13.12 -38.21 4.05
CA PRO A 406 11.67 -38.22 4.15
C PRO A 406 11.28 -38.83 5.50
N ILE A 407 10.77 -38.03 6.43
CA ILE A 407 10.21 -38.57 7.68
C ILE A 407 8.71 -38.37 7.62
N SER A 408 8.02 -39.48 7.38
CA SER A 408 6.61 -39.65 7.74
C SER A 408 6.42 -39.27 9.20
N ILE A 409 5.37 -38.50 9.50
CA ILE A 409 4.88 -38.31 10.85
C ILE A 409 4.66 -39.70 11.48
N PRO A 410 5.32 -40.08 12.58
CA PRO A 410 5.09 -41.38 13.20
C PRO A 410 3.68 -41.42 13.80
N PRO A 411 2.91 -42.51 13.62
CA PRO A 411 1.49 -42.61 13.99
C PRO A 411 1.22 -42.76 15.50
N ASP A 412 2.21 -42.50 16.37
CA ASP A 412 2.07 -42.65 17.82
C ASP A 412 2.32 -41.32 18.54
N TYR A 413 1.25 -40.55 18.70
CA TYR A 413 1.24 -39.27 19.41
C TYR A 413 1.61 -39.46 20.90
N ASP A 414 1.23 -40.59 21.50
CA ASP A 414 1.44 -40.86 22.92
C ASP A 414 2.92 -41.11 23.21
N GLN A 415 3.63 -41.80 22.31
CA GLN A 415 5.07 -41.98 22.42
C GLN A 415 5.84 -40.66 22.25
N ASN A 416 5.45 -39.81 21.29
CA ASN A 416 6.08 -38.51 21.08
C ASN A 416 5.85 -37.56 22.26
N THR A 417 4.64 -37.52 22.81
CA THR A 417 4.35 -36.74 24.02
C THR A 417 5.09 -37.27 25.23
N TYR A 418 5.19 -38.60 25.40
CA TYR A 418 5.97 -39.21 26.48
C TYR A 418 7.46 -38.81 26.39
N LEU A 419 8.05 -38.84 25.19
CA LEU A 419 9.44 -38.46 24.98
C LEU A 419 9.69 -36.96 25.20
N GLN A 420 8.74 -36.10 24.85
CA GLN A 420 8.89 -34.65 25.09
C GLN A 420 8.78 -34.29 26.57
N ILE A 421 7.87 -34.92 27.32
CA ILE A 421 7.69 -34.69 28.76
C ILE A 421 8.83 -35.28 29.59
N ASN A 422 9.37 -36.43 29.19
CA ASN A 422 10.44 -37.12 29.92
C ASN A 422 11.85 -36.85 29.36
N GLY A 423 11.94 -36.16 28.21
CA GLY A 423 13.19 -35.77 27.57
C GLY A 423 13.84 -34.57 28.26
N ARG A 424 15.17 -34.52 28.22
CA ARG A 424 15.96 -33.41 28.74
C ARG A 424 16.27 -32.42 27.63
N TRP A 425 16.04 -31.14 27.90
CA TRP A 425 16.11 -30.08 26.91
C TRP A 425 17.26 -29.13 27.23
N GLU A 426 18.12 -28.89 26.24
CA GLU A 426 19.26 -27.98 26.39
C GLU A 426 18.83 -26.56 26.80
N MET A 427 17.74 -26.05 26.22
CA MET A 427 17.17 -24.73 26.57
C MET A 427 16.68 -24.63 28.02
N LEU A 428 16.45 -25.77 28.67
CA LEU A 428 16.08 -25.86 30.10
C LEU A 428 17.29 -26.24 30.96
N GLY A 429 18.52 -26.07 30.48
CA GLY A 429 19.73 -26.47 31.21
C GLY A 429 19.88 -27.99 31.33
N TRP A 430 19.46 -28.74 30.31
CA TRP A 430 19.41 -30.21 30.29
C TRP A 430 18.48 -30.82 31.33
N GLN A 431 17.41 -30.13 31.69
CA GLN A 431 16.34 -30.61 32.55
C GLN A 431 15.13 -31.07 31.73
N THR A 432 14.30 -31.91 32.34
CA THR A 432 12.95 -32.18 31.84
C THR A 432 12.01 -31.01 32.16
N PRO A 433 10.90 -30.82 31.42
CA PRO A 433 9.92 -29.79 31.73
C PRO A 433 9.37 -29.89 33.16
N VAL A 434 9.24 -31.10 33.71
CA VAL A 434 8.73 -31.34 35.07
C VAL A 434 9.74 -30.87 36.13
N GLU A 435 11.04 -31.14 35.93
CA GLU A 435 12.10 -30.68 36.83
C GLU A 435 12.17 -29.15 36.86
N THR A 436 12.15 -28.50 35.69
CA THR A 436 12.15 -27.04 35.59
C THR A 436 10.91 -26.41 36.25
N LEU A 437 9.73 -27.01 36.09
CA LEU A 437 8.51 -26.50 36.73
C LEU A 437 8.57 -26.59 38.26
N ALA A 438 9.15 -27.67 38.80
CA ALA A 438 9.31 -27.84 40.24
C ALA A 438 10.26 -26.80 40.83
N GLU A 439 11.38 -26.52 40.14
CA GLU A 439 12.33 -25.47 40.55
C GLU A 439 11.72 -24.07 40.48
N LEU A 440 10.95 -23.77 39.43
CA LEU A 440 10.22 -22.49 39.33
C LEU A 440 9.19 -22.35 40.45
N ARG A 441 8.44 -23.41 40.77
CA ARG A 441 7.44 -23.38 41.84
C ARG A 441 8.09 -23.21 43.21
N ASP A 442 9.23 -23.85 43.47
CA ASP A 442 10.01 -23.65 44.70
C ASP A 442 10.50 -22.21 44.81
N ALA A 443 11.00 -21.62 43.72
CA ALA A 443 11.44 -20.24 43.68
C ALA A 443 10.29 -19.24 43.92
N ILE A 444 9.10 -19.50 43.37
CA ILE A 444 7.94 -18.61 43.45
C ILE A 444 7.20 -18.74 44.79
N THR A 445 7.07 -19.96 45.31
CA THR A 445 6.18 -20.25 46.46
C THR A 445 6.90 -20.60 47.75
N GLY A 446 8.23 -20.81 47.70
CA GLY A 446 9.02 -21.28 48.84
C GLY A 446 8.80 -22.77 49.17
N SER A 447 8.16 -23.52 48.27
CA SER A 447 8.06 -24.97 48.38
C SER A 447 9.43 -25.65 48.23
N LYS A 448 9.48 -26.96 48.46
CA LYS A 448 10.69 -27.79 48.31
C LYS A 448 10.36 -29.06 47.54
N ASP A 449 9.94 -28.91 46.31
CA ASP A 449 9.41 -29.96 45.45
C ASP A 449 10.40 -30.43 44.38
N ALA A 450 11.41 -29.62 44.05
CA ALA A 450 12.53 -30.05 43.21
C ALA A 450 13.20 -31.30 43.80
N GLY A 451 13.37 -32.34 42.98
CA GLY A 451 13.97 -33.62 43.37
C GLY A 451 13.04 -34.61 44.09
N LYS A 452 11.77 -34.28 44.34
CA LYS A 452 10.80 -35.26 44.84
C LYS A 452 10.35 -36.22 43.73
N SER A 453 10.26 -37.51 44.04
CA SER A 453 9.65 -38.51 43.17
C SER A 453 8.21 -38.77 43.59
N GLY A 454 7.26 -38.66 42.66
CA GLY A 454 5.86 -38.90 42.97
C GLY A 454 4.92 -38.56 41.82
N PHE A 455 4.72 -39.52 40.93
CA PHE A 455 3.60 -39.50 39.97
C PHE A 455 2.59 -40.56 40.39
N LYS A 456 1.35 -40.16 40.69
CA LYS A 456 0.25 -41.09 40.99
C LYS A 456 -0.93 -40.78 40.08
N LEU A 457 -1.26 -41.71 39.18
CA LEU A 457 -2.48 -41.61 38.38
C LEU A 457 -3.71 -41.68 39.29
N GLY A 458 -4.60 -40.70 39.22
CA GLY A 458 -5.91 -40.74 39.87
C GLY A 458 -5.97 -40.26 41.33
N ALA A 459 -4.94 -39.62 41.86
CA ALA A 459 -5.07 -38.95 43.16
C ALA A 459 -5.81 -37.61 43.00
N LYS A 460 -6.95 -37.43 43.68
CA LYS A 460 -7.49 -36.10 43.96
C LYS A 460 -6.65 -35.42 45.06
N PRO A 461 -6.54 -34.08 45.05
CA PRO A 461 -5.54 -33.32 45.81
C PRO A 461 -5.38 -33.72 47.27
#